data_AF-A0AAD0QXT5-F1
#
_entry.id   AF-A0AAD0QXT5-F1
#
_cell.length_a   1.000
_cell.length_b   1.000
_cell.length_c   1.000
_cell.angle_alpha   90.00
_cell.angle_beta   90.00
_cell.angle_gamma   90.00
#
_symmetry.space_group_name_H-M   'P 1'
#
loop_
_entity.id
_entity.type
_entity.pdbx_description
1 polymer ?
#
loop_
_entity_poly.entity_id
_entity_poly.type
_entity_poly.pdbx_seq_one_letter_code
_entity_poly.pdbx_strand_id
1 'polypeptide(L)'
;MGKSKYQRIQYQPFRDSGGVLLPPNHAMRAGQFIRSDNGRFVLRLRPDGNLVLEDGGRVIWVADHKQPYSSTFPNRAREPLQFVVSNSGFLYDPSRDRIWSAQSTETLDRSYWKNNYLKVSDTGNILIFDGRNGQVRWARQGYVPGRLPRRPKIYPHVYPPIPKPLIEIPHDFP
;
A
#
# COMPACT_ATOMS: atom_id res chain seq x y z
N MET A 1 -20.91 -20.53 -11.48
CA MET A 1 -19.75 -19.67 -11.79
C MET A 1 -19.72 -18.52 -10.77
N GLY A 2 -19.01 -18.70 -9.65
CA GLY A 2 -19.00 -17.72 -8.56
C GLY A 2 -18.24 -16.46 -8.98
N LYS A 3 -18.91 -15.31 -9.00
CA LYS A 3 -18.27 -14.01 -9.22
C LYS A 3 -17.13 -13.86 -8.20
N SER A 4 -15.92 -13.62 -8.67
CA SER A 4 -14.78 -13.27 -7.80
C SER A 4 -15.23 -12.18 -6.83
N LYS A 5 -15.14 -12.44 -5.52
CA LYS A 5 -15.48 -11.48 -4.45
C LYS A 5 -14.55 -10.25 -4.43
N TYR A 6 -13.56 -10.23 -5.32
CA TYR A 6 -12.56 -9.19 -5.44
C TYR A 6 -12.73 -8.50 -6.80
N GLN A 7 -13.31 -7.29 -6.79
CA GLN A 7 -13.22 -6.40 -7.94
C GLN A 7 -11.75 -6.01 -8.10
N ARG A 8 -11.18 -6.37 -9.24
CA ARG A 8 -9.87 -5.88 -9.66
C ARG A 8 -9.96 -4.37 -9.79
N ILE A 9 -9.12 -3.64 -9.05
CA ILE A 9 -9.02 -2.19 -9.16
C ILE A 9 -8.52 -1.88 -10.57
N GLN A 10 -9.29 -1.10 -11.32
CA GLN A 10 -8.88 -0.60 -12.63
C GLN A 10 -8.18 0.73 -12.45
N TYR A 11 -6.95 0.84 -12.96
CA TYR A 11 -6.21 2.09 -12.91
C TYR A 11 -6.59 2.98 -14.09
N GLN A 12 -6.87 4.24 -13.79
CA GLN A 12 -7.12 5.25 -14.81
C GLN A 12 -5.78 5.82 -15.30
N PRO A 13 -5.64 6.20 -16.57
CA PRO A 13 -4.43 6.91 -17.02
C PRO A 13 -4.25 8.20 -16.24
N PHE A 14 -3.04 8.45 -15.72
CA PHE A 14 -2.72 9.74 -15.14
C PHE A 14 -2.63 10.79 -16.26
N ARG A 15 -3.42 11.87 -16.16
CA ARG A 15 -3.50 12.92 -17.20
C ARG A 15 -2.80 14.22 -16.81
N ASP A 16 -2.52 14.42 -15.53
CA ASP A 16 -2.02 15.69 -14.98
C ASP A 16 -0.49 15.67 -14.78
N SER A 17 0.25 15.23 -15.80
CA SER A 17 1.72 15.22 -15.71
C SER A 17 2.26 16.64 -15.55
N GLY A 18 3.08 16.86 -14.52
CA GLY A 18 3.52 18.20 -14.10
C GLY A 18 2.66 18.83 -12.99
N GLY A 19 1.56 18.18 -12.61
CA GLY A 19 0.78 18.51 -11.43
C GLY A 19 1.53 18.27 -10.12
N VAL A 20 0.89 18.62 -9.00
CA VAL A 20 1.48 18.55 -7.65
C VAL A 20 1.14 17.28 -6.89
N LEU A 21 0.26 16.43 -7.45
CA LEU A 21 -0.18 15.20 -6.80
C LEU A 21 -0.47 14.09 -7.82
N LEU A 22 -0.33 12.85 -7.39
CA LEU A 22 -0.80 11.65 -8.09
C LEU A 22 -2.07 11.13 -7.40
N PRO A 23 -3.25 11.19 -8.05
CA PRO A 23 -4.51 10.77 -7.43
C PRO A 23 -4.58 9.25 -7.17
N PRO A 24 -5.49 8.79 -6.28
CA PRO A 24 -5.73 7.37 -6.06
C PRO A 24 -6.07 6.65 -7.36
N ASN A 25 -5.50 5.47 -7.54
CA ASN A 25 -5.73 4.56 -8.66
C ASN A 25 -5.49 5.19 -10.05
N HIS A 26 -4.67 6.23 -10.13
CA HIS A 26 -4.18 6.76 -11.40
C HIS A 26 -2.78 6.22 -11.70
N ALA A 27 -2.57 5.79 -12.94
CA ALA A 27 -1.33 5.20 -13.43
C ALA A 27 -0.44 6.27 -14.06
N MET A 28 0.59 6.67 -13.32
CA MET A 28 1.72 7.41 -13.85
C MET A 28 2.53 6.47 -14.75
N ARG A 29 2.62 6.80 -16.04
CA ARG A 29 3.37 6.04 -17.05
C ARG A 29 4.77 6.60 -17.24
N ALA A 30 5.61 5.84 -17.93
CA ALA A 30 6.95 6.28 -18.31
C ALA A 30 6.92 7.67 -18.97
N GLY A 31 7.84 8.54 -18.55
CA GLY A 31 7.93 9.94 -18.95
C GLY A 31 7.10 10.91 -18.10
N GLN A 32 6.04 10.44 -17.44
CA GLN A 32 5.19 11.29 -16.61
C GLN A 32 5.81 11.57 -15.24
N PHE A 33 5.38 12.68 -14.64
CA PHE A 33 5.93 13.16 -13.39
C PHE A 33 4.93 14.02 -12.62
N ILE A 34 5.21 14.23 -11.34
CA ILE A 34 4.62 15.27 -10.50
C ILE A 34 5.74 16.11 -9.87
N ARG A 35 5.43 17.28 -9.35
CA ARG A 35 6.39 18.18 -8.71
C ARG A 35 5.95 18.61 -7.31
N SER A 36 6.91 19.13 -6.54
CA SER A 36 6.61 19.86 -5.30
C SER A 36 5.85 21.15 -5.61
N ASP A 37 5.18 21.72 -4.61
CA ASP A 37 4.38 22.94 -4.77
C ASP A 37 5.26 24.13 -5.22
N ASN A 38 6.50 24.21 -4.74
CA ASN A 38 7.52 25.17 -5.20
C ASN A 38 8.20 24.80 -6.53
N GLY A 39 7.87 23.65 -7.12
CA GLY A 39 8.40 23.17 -8.40
C GLY A 39 9.85 22.69 -8.42
N ARG A 40 10.58 22.77 -7.29
CA ARG A 40 12.00 22.40 -7.21
C ARG A 40 12.23 20.89 -7.34
N PHE A 41 11.39 20.09 -6.70
CA PHE A 41 11.53 18.64 -6.66
C PHE A 41 10.56 17.99 -7.65
N VAL A 42 11.04 17.00 -8.40
CA VAL A 42 10.25 16.29 -9.41
C VAL A 42 10.32 14.80 -9.17
N LEU A 43 9.17 14.15 -8.97
CA LEU A 43 9.06 12.69 -8.93
C LEU A 43 8.63 12.19 -10.32
N ARG A 44 9.50 11.43 -10.98
CA ARG A 44 9.33 11.01 -12.38
C ARG A 44 9.46 9.50 -12.52
N LEU A 45 8.57 8.89 -13.29
CA LEU A 45 8.77 7.53 -13.78
C LEU A 45 9.54 7.57 -15.10
N ARG A 46 10.76 7.05 -15.13
CA ARG A 46 11.60 7.03 -16.32
C ARG A 46 11.31 5.80 -17.20
N PRO A 47 11.59 5.85 -18.52
CA PRO A 47 11.40 4.71 -19.43
C PRO A 47 12.24 3.47 -19.10
N ASP A 48 13.31 3.61 -18.32
CA ASP A 48 14.18 2.53 -17.84
C ASP A 48 13.61 1.73 -16.65
N GLY A 49 12.38 2.06 -16.23
CA GLY A 49 11.69 1.42 -15.11
C GLY A 49 11.99 2.04 -13.74
N ASN A 50 12.83 3.08 -13.67
CA ASN A 50 13.15 3.73 -12.40
C ASN A 50 12.16 4.85 -12.07
N LEU A 51 11.55 4.77 -10.90
CA LEU A 51 10.88 5.91 -10.27
C LEU A 51 11.91 6.72 -9.50
N VAL A 52 12.13 7.98 -9.89
CA VAL A 52 13.21 8.82 -9.36
C VAL A 52 12.69 10.13 -8.80
N LEU A 53 13.35 10.65 -7.77
CA LEU A 53 13.18 12.02 -7.31
C LEU A 53 14.37 12.85 -7.78
N GLU A 54 14.07 13.98 -8.41
CA GLU A 54 15.03 14.94 -8.94
C GLU A 54 14.97 16.24 -8.14
N ASP A 55 16.13 16.87 -7.89
CA ASP A 55 16.28 18.24 -7.38
C ASP A 55 17.02 19.05 -8.45
N GLY A 56 16.33 19.99 -9.09
CA GLY A 56 16.93 20.77 -10.20
C GLY A 56 17.46 19.90 -11.34
N GLY A 57 16.81 18.78 -11.64
CA GLY A 57 17.21 17.82 -12.68
C GLY A 57 18.25 16.77 -12.25
N ARG A 58 18.85 16.91 -11.06
CA ARG A 58 19.76 15.89 -10.50
C ARG A 58 18.98 14.84 -9.73
N VAL A 59 19.21 13.56 -10.03
CA VAL A 59 18.61 12.45 -9.26
C VAL A 59 19.17 12.42 -7.85
N ILE A 60 18.30 12.48 -6.85
CA ILE A 60 18.65 12.41 -5.43
C ILE A 60 18.09 11.18 -4.73
N TRP A 61 17.18 10.44 -5.38
CA TRP A 61 16.61 9.20 -4.86
C TRP A 61 16.01 8.34 -5.97
N VAL A 62 16.00 7.03 -5.76
CA VAL A 62 15.41 6.02 -6.64
C VAL A 62 14.58 5.05 -5.80
N ALA A 63 13.42 4.63 -6.32
CA ALA A 63 12.60 3.59 -5.71
C ALA A 63 13.25 2.21 -5.86
N ASP A 64 14.01 1.80 -4.84
CA ASP A 64 14.65 0.49 -4.78
C ASP A 64 14.53 -0.17 -3.40
N HIS A 65 15.15 -1.34 -3.24
CA HIS A 65 15.12 -2.10 -2.00
C HIS A 65 15.85 -1.44 -0.83
N LYS A 66 16.67 -0.40 -1.06
CA LYS A 66 17.37 0.33 -0.01
C LYS A 66 16.44 1.31 0.70
N GLN A 67 15.31 1.67 0.10
CA GLN A 67 14.31 2.52 0.74
C GLN A 67 13.72 1.82 1.97
N PRO A 68 13.84 2.41 3.18
CA PRO A 68 13.18 1.89 4.37
C PRO A 68 11.66 1.81 4.18
N TYR A 69 11.05 0.81 4.81
CA TYR A 69 9.60 0.57 4.74
C TYR A 69 9.09 0.44 3.30
N SER A 70 9.87 -0.25 2.49
CA SER A 70 9.49 -0.70 1.16
C SER A 70 9.61 -2.22 1.06
N SER A 71 9.00 -2.80 0.03
CA SER A 71 9.18 -4.21 -0.31
C SER A 71 9.18 -4.41 -1.80
N THR A 72 9.91 -5.43 -2.24
CA THR A 72 9.94 -5.86 -3.63
C THR A 72 9.40 -7.26 -3.74
N PHE A 73 8.53 -7.51 -4.70
CA PHE A 73 7.96 -8.83 -4.97
C PHE A 73 7.78 -9.05 -6.49
N PRO A 74 7.63 -10.30 -6.97
CA PRO A 74 7.56 -10.58 -8.41
C PRO A 74 6.31 -10.01 -9.10
N ASN A 75 6.44 -9.53 -10.34
CA ASN A 75 5.33 -9.01 -11.15
C ASN A 75 4.54 -10.13 -11.88
N ARG A 76 3.97 -11.05 -11.11
CA ARG A 76 3.23 -12.21 -11.67
C ARG A 76 2.04 -11.82 -12.55
N ALA A 77 1.45 -10.66 -12.31
CA ALA A 77 0.33 -10.14 -13.08
C ALA A 77 0.75 -9.57 -14.45
N ARG A 78 2.05 -9.42 -14.72
CA ARG A 78 2.61 -8.84 -15.95
C ARG A 78 2.01 -7.47 -16.29
N GLU A 79 1.74 -6.68 -15.26
CA GLU A 79 1.25 -5.32 -15.43
C GLU A 79 2.34 -4.46 -16.12
N PRO A 80 1.95 -3.51 -17.01
CA PRO A 80 2.89 -2.67 -17.73
C PRO A 80 3.65 -1.73 -16.79
N LEU A 81 4.71 -1.10 -17.31
CA LEU A 81 5.48 -0.11 -16.57
C LEU A 81 4.58 1.07 -16.14
N GLN A 82 4.31 1.15 -14.84
CA GLN A 82 3.48 2.19 -14.26
C GLN A 82 3.75 2.33 -12.76
N PHE A 83 3.50 3.53 -12.24
CA PHE A 83 3.43 3.78 -10.82
C PHE A 83 2.02 4.23 -10.43
N VAL A 84 1.47 3.64 -9.37
CA VAL A 84 0.09 3.89 -8.89
C VAL A 84 0.08 4.03 -7.37
N VAL A 85 -0.95 4.71 -6.86
CA VAL A 85 -1.28 4.73 -5.43
C VAL A 85 -2.62 4.01 -5.23
N SER A 86 -2.59 2.87 -4.56
CA SER A 86 -3.78 2.10 -4.20
C SER A 86 -3.62 1.59 -2.77
N ASN A 87 -4.02 2.41 -1.80
CA ASN A 87 -3.62 2.35 -0.38
C ASN A 87 -2.10 2.57 -0.17
N SER A 88 -1.27 1.75 -0.82
CA SER A 88 0.19 1.87 -0.89
C SER A 88 0.62 2.35 -2.27
N GLY A 89 1.87 2.82 -2.38
CA GLY A 89 2.47 3.07 -3.69
C GLY A 89 2.96 1.76 -4.29
N PHE A 90 2.75 1.56 -5.59
CA PHE A 90 3.22 0.39 -6.33
C PHE A 90 3.85 0.82 -7.65
N LEU A 91 5.12 0.46 -7.84
CA LEU A 91 5.85 0.56 -9.09
C LEU A 91 5.89 -0.82 -9.73
N TYR A 92 5.19 -0.99 -10.84
CA TYR A 92 5.29 -2.18 -11.67
C TYR A 92 6.43 -1.98 -12.65
N ASP A 93 7.40 -2.89 -12.64
CA ASP A 93 8.60 -2.83 -13.47
C ASP A 93 8.75 -4.17 -14.21
N PRO A 94 8.14 -4.31 -15.40
CA PRO A 94 8.18 -5.55 -16.16
C PRO A 94 9.59 -5.88 -16.68
N SER A 95 10.48 -4.89 -16.81
CA SER A 95 11.85 -5.11 -17.28
C SER A 95 12.70 -5.94 -16.31
N ARG A 96 12.35 -5.89 -15.01
CA ARG A 96 13.01 -6.62 -13.94
C ARG A 96 12.09 -7.66 -13.28
N ASP A 97 10.94 -7.93 -13.89
CA ASP A 97 9.86 -8.78 -13.36
C ASP A 97 9.52 -8.51 -11.89
N ARG A 98 9.49 -7.23 -11.50
CA ARG A 98 9.29 -6.82 -10.10
C ARG A 98 8.17 -5.81 -9.92
N ILE A 99 7.66 -5.80 -8.71
CA ILE A 99 6.81 -4.75 -8.16
C ILE A 99 7.54 -4.23 -6.93
N TRP A 100 7.84 -2.93 -6.92
CA TRP A 100 8.31 -2.24 -5.72
C TRP A 100 7.11 -1.55 -5.05
N SER A 101 7.02 -1.66 -3.72
CA SER A 101 5.92 -1.08 -2.96
C SER A 101 6.42 -0.16 -1.85
N ALA A 102 5.87 1.05 -1.81
CA ALA A 102 5.92 1.97 -0.68
C ALA A 102 4.88 1.51 0.36
N GLN A 103 5.31 0.78 1.38
CA GLN A 103 4.39 0.08 2.28
C GLN A 103 3.71 1.03 3.27
N SER A 104 2.47 1.42 2.95
CA SER A 104 1.65 2.17 3.87
C SER A 104 1.34 1.40 5.16
N THR A 105 0.97 2.11 6.24
CA THR A 105 0.52 1.48 7.50
C THR A 105 -0.57 0.45 7.22
N GLU A 106 -0.45 -0.73 7.83
CA GLU A 106 -1.42 -1.81 7.70
C GLU A 106 -2.81 -1.34 8.16
N THR A 107 -3.86 -1.77 7.44
CA THR A 107 -5.22 -1.32 7.70
C THR A 107 -6.25 -2.31 7.19
N LEU A 108 -7.39 -2.38 7.88
CA LEU A 108 -8.58 -3.11 7.44
C LEU A 108 -9.61 -2.20 6.74
N ASP A 109 -9.44 -0.88 6.83
CA ASP A 109 -10.35 0.10 6.24
C ASP A 109 -10.14 0.18 4.72
N ARG A 110 -11.11 -0.32 3.96
CA ARG A 110 -11.02 -0.40 2.50
C ARG A 110 -11.08 0.96 1.81
N SER A 111 -11.51 2.01 2.50
CA SER A 111 -11.60 3.34 1.90
C SER A 111 -10.22 3.92 1.55
N TYR A 112 -9.13 3.50 2.20
CA TYR A 112 -7.77 3.94 1.86
C TYR A 112 -7.39 3.64 0.41
N TRP A 113 -7.92 2.56 -0.19
CA TRP A 113 -7.68 2.22 -1.60
C TRP A 113 -8.23 3.24 -2.58
N LYS A 114 -9.20 4.08 -2.16
CA LYS A 114 -9.86 5.07 -3.03
C LYS A 114 -9.53 6.51 -2.66
N ASN A 115 -8.92 6.74 -1.50
CA ASN A 115 -8.68 8.09 -0.97
C ASN A 115 -7.20 8.44 -0.86
N ASN A 116 -6.31 7.44 -0.90
CA ASN A 116 -4.88 7.74 -0.77
C ASN A 116 -4.31 8.33 -2.05
N TYR A 117 -3.66 9.48 -1.94
CA TYR A 117 -2.93 10.12 -3.03
C TYR A 117 -1.48 10.36 -2.61
N LEU A 118 -0.62 10.67 -3.59
CA LEU A 118 0.79 10.96 -3.33
C LEU A 118 1.13 12.41 -3.69
N LYS A 119 1.96 13.06 -2.87
CA LYS A 119 2.55 14.38 -3.15
C LYS A 119 4.06 14.36 -2.90
N VAL A 120 4.75 15.30 -3.53
CA VAL A 120 6.12 15.66 -3.20
C VAL A 120 6.08 16.95 -2.38
N SER A 121 6.76 16.96 -1.24
CA SER A 121 6.90 18.16 -0.41
C SER A 121 8.01 19.08 -0.91
N ASP A 122 7.93 20.35 -0.53
CA ASP A 122 8.94 21.37 -0.84
C ASP A 122 10.32 21.13 -0.21
N THR A 123 10.45 20.11 0.65
CA THR A 123 11.71 19.65 1.25
C THR A 123 12.25 18.37 0.61
N GLY A 124 11.60 17.85 -0.43
CA GLY A 124 12.05 16.64 -1.15
C GLY A 124 11.64 15.33 -0.46
N ASN A 125 10.64 15.35 0.41
CA ASN A 125 9.98 14.12 0.89
C ASN A 125 8.87 13.71 -0.08
N ILE A 126 8.65 12.39 -0.20
CA ILE A 126 7.55 11.80 -0.99
C ILE A 126 6.56 11.23 0.01
N LEU A 127 5.30 11.65 -0.08
CA LEU A 127 4.29 11.41 0.95
C LEU A 127 3.06 10.77 0.32
N ILE A 128 2.55 9.69 0.92
CA ILE A 128 1.20 9.18 0.65
C ILE A 128 0.30 9.65 1.78
N PHE A 129 -0.78 10.35 1.44
CA PHE A 129 -1.75 10.89 2.38
C PHE A 129 -3.09 10.17 2.26
N ASP A 130 -3.83 10.05 3.37
CA ASP A 130 -5.26 9.80 3.33
C ASP A 130 -6.00 11.10 3.00
N GLY A 131 -6.62 11.17 1.82
CA GLY A 131 -7.31 12.38 1.36
C GLY A 131 -8.56 12.77 2.13
N ARG A 132 -9.01 11.95 3.08
CA ARG A 132 -10.17 12.28 3.93
C ARG A 132 -9.79 13.17 5.12
N ASN A 133 -8.61 12.95 5.69
CA ASN A 133 -8.20 13.56 6.97
C ASN A 133 -6.77 14.13 6.96
N GLY A 134 -6.03 13.98 5.86
CA GLY A 134 -4.66 14.48 5.71
C GLY A 134 -3.60 13.67 6.46
N GLN A 135 -3.93 12.50 7.01
CA GLN A 135 -2.94 11.68 7.71
C GLN A 135 -1.90 11.10 6.75
N VAL A 136 -0.63 11.15 7.14
CA VAL A 136 0.45 10.48 6.40
C VAL A 136 0.33 8.97 6.58
N ARG A 137 0.23 8.27 5.45
CA ARG A 137 0.14 6.81 5.37
C ARG A 137 1.44 6.16 4.92
N TRP A 138 2.35 6.91 4.32
CA TRP A 138 3.74 6.53 4.05
C TRP A 138 4.60 7.77 3.75
N ALA A 139 5.89 7.73 4.07
CA ALA A 139 6.84 8.72 3.56
C ALA A 139 8.21 8.12 3.25
N ARG A 140 8.92 8.72 2.29
CA ARG A 140 10.31 8.39 1.96
C ARG A 140 11.24 8.58 3.16
N GLN A 141 11.03 9.65 3.92
CA GLN A 141 11.85 10.01 5.09
C GLN A 141 10.97 10.29 6.31
N GLY A 142 11.47 9.92 7.50
CA GLY A 142 10.85 10.26 8.79
C GLY A 142 9.54 9.53 9.10
N TYR A 143 9.20 8.47 8.36
CA TYR A 143 7.97 7.71 8.55
C TYR A 143 8.24 6.31 9.09
N VAL A 144 7.46 5.88 10.08
CA VAL A 144 7.47 4.52 10.63
C VAL A 144 6.04 3.97 10.54
N PRO A 145 5.79 2.89 9.75
CA PRO A 145 4.47 2.31 9.64
C PRO A 145 3.99 1.73 10.97
N GLY A 146 2.73 1.99 11.32
CA GLY A 146 2.03 1.24 12.35
C GLY A 146 1.77 -0.19 11.89
N ARG A 147 1.74 -1.14 12.83
CA ARG A 147 1.35 -2.54 12.59
C ARG A 147 -0.05 -2.78 13.15
N LEU A 148 -0.87 -3.56 12.45
CA LEU A 148 -2.14 -4.00 13.04
C LEU A 148 -1.84 -4.92 14.23
N PRO A 149 -2.59 -4.80 15.35
CA PRO A 149 -2.48 -5.77 16.43
C PRO A 149 -2.85 -7.16 15.89
N ARG A 150 -2.10 -8.18 16.31
CA ARG A 150 -2.44 -9.57 15.98
C ARG A 150 -3.85 -9.84 16.49
N ARG A 151 -4.71 -10.41 15.64
CA ARG A 151 -6.04 -10.88 16.10
C ARG A 151 -5.82 -11.84 17.28
N PRO A 152 -6.41 -11.58 18.47
CA PRO A 152 -6.34 -12.54 19.54
C PRO A 152 -7.01 -13.84 19.10
N LYS A 153 -6.34 -14.98 19.32
CA LYS A 153 -6.96 -16.29 19.11
C LYS A 153 -8.06 -16.45 20.17
N ILE A 154 -9.31 -16.34 19.75
CA ILE A 154 -10.44 -16.70 20.59
C ILE A 154 -10.51 -18.22 20.55
N TYR A 155 -10.04 -18.87 21.61
CA TYR A 155 -10.33 -20.28 21.82
C TYR A 155 -11.75 -20.36 22.36
N PRO A 156 -12.73 -20.92 21.62
CA PRO A 156 -14.02 -21.21 22.23
C PRO A 156 -13.75 -22.09 23.44
N HIS A 157 -14.25 -21.70 24.62
CA HIS A 157 -14.33 -22.62 25.74
C HIS A 157 -15.29 -23.73 25.33
N VAL A 158 -14.75 -24.77 24.71
CA VAL A 158 -15.42 -26.06 24.63
C VAL A 158 -15.36 -26.57 26.06
N TYR A 159 -16.48 -26.44 26.79
CA TYR A 159 -16.61 -27.17 28.04
C TYR A 159 -16.29 -28.63 27.72
N PRO A 160 -15.37 -29.28 28.45
CA PRO A 160 -15.18 -30.71 28.28
C PRO A 160 -16.55 -31.37 28.44
N PRO A 161 -16.88 -32.41 27.66
CA PRO A 161 -18.11 -33.16 27.89
C PRO A 161 -18.13 -33.56 29.36
N ILE A 162 -19.25 -33.30 30.03
CA ILE A 162 -19.44 -33.66 31.44
C ILE A 162 -19.04 -35.14 31.56
N PRO A 163 -18.02 -35.49 32.35
CA PRO A 163 -17.62 -36.87 32.49
C PRO A 163 -18.82 -37.65 33.01
N LYS A 164 -19.03 -38.86 32.46
CA LYS A 164 -20.05 -39.75 33.02
C LYS A 164 -19.79 -39.89 34.53
N PRO A 165 -20.82 -39.76 35.38
CA PRO A 165 -20.63 -39.87 36.82
C PRO A 165 -19.95 -41.20 37.13
N LEU A 166 -18.92 -41.16 37.97
CA LEU A 166 -18.17 -42.35 38.35
C LEU A 166 -19.01 -43.31 39.19
N ILE A 167 -20.10 -42.80 39.78
CA ILE A 167 -21.05 -43.51 40.62
C ILE A 167 -22.44 -43.03 40.22
N GLU A 168 -23.25 -43.92 39.67
CA GLU A 168 -24.69 -43.72 39.60
C GLU A 168 -25.24 -44.01 40.99
N ILE A 169 -25.60 -42.97 41.74
CA ILE A 169 -26.32 -43.15 42.99
C ILE A 169 -27.77 -43.43 42.59
N PRO A 170 -28.32 -44.64 42.83
CA PRO A 170 -29.74 -44.86 42.64
C PRO A 170 -30.51 -43.92 43.57
N HIS A 171 -31.28 -43.02 42.98
CA HIS A 171 -32.23 -42.21 43.73
C HIS A 171 -33.46 -43.07 44.00
N ASP A 172 -33.41 -43.84 45.09
CA ASP A 172 -34.61 -44.41 45.70
C ASP A 172 -35.29 -43.33 46.55
N PHE A 173 -35.91 -42.35 45.89
CA PHE A 173 -36.94 -41.53 46.53
C PHE A 173 -38.31 -42.09 46.09
N PRO A 174 -39.24 -42.35 47.03
CA PRO A 174 -40.60 -42.80 46.71
C PRO A 174 -41.39 -41.75 45.93
#